data_AF-A0A368VQC2-F1
#
_entry.id   AF-A0A368VQC2-F1
#
_cell.length_a   1.000
_cell.length_b   1.000
_cell.length_c   1.000
_cell.angle_alpha   90.00
_cell.angle_beta   90.00
_cell.angle_gamma   90.00
#
_symmetry.space_group_name_H-M   'P 1'
#
loop_
_entity.id
_entity.type
_entity.pdbx_description
1 polymer ?
#
loop_
_entity_poly.entity_id
_entity_poly.type
_entity_poly.pdbx_seq_one_letter_code
_entity_poly.pdbx_strand_id
1 'polypeptide(L)'
;MGAIHWLAIEQELDVSNVRALGEITSVLDAAAPQSASLFALLRLGLPAGGHVDASSGQIELRGERCCESLPIDLHDLPQGALGKATSAKLILLFEARDVDIDFYGLEVRGIVRSNQAIT
;
A
#
# COMPACT_ATOMS: atom_id res chain seq x y z
N MET A 1 -15.34 -17.32 20.16
CA MET A 1 -14.93 -16.14 19.38
C MET A 1 -13.44 -16.29 19.15
N GLY A 2 -13.01 -16.52 17.91
CA GLY A 2 -11.60 -16.63 17.54
C GLY A 2 -10.88 -15.29 17.68
N ALA A 3 -9.57 -15.33 17.90
CA ALA A 3 -8.75 -14.12 17.98
C ALA A 3 -8.63 -13.48 16.60
N ILE A 4 -8.66 -12.15 16.54
CA ILE A 4 -8.35 -11.41 15.31
C ILE A 4 -6.84 -11.34 15.20
N HIS A 5 -6.29 -11.88 14.11
CA HIS A 5 -4.87 -11.76 13.81
C HIS A 5 -4.69 -10.76 12.67
N TRP A 6 -3.82 -9.78 12.90
CA TRP A 6 -3.38 -8.87 11.83
C TRP A 6 -2.05 -9.37 11.30
N LEU A 7 -1.99 -9.56 9.99
CA LEU A 7 -0.76 -9.87 9.27
C LEU A 7 -0.34 -8.65 8.46
N ALA A 8 0.97 -8.44 8.32
CA ALA A 8 1.52 -7.36 7.54
C ALA A 8 2.59 -7.87 6.58
N ILE A 9 2.54 -7.41 5.33
CA ILE A 9 3.66 -7.51 4.40
C ILE A 9 4.26 -6.12 4.27
N GLU A 10 5.54 -5.98 4.60
CA GLU A 10 6.25 -4.72 4.56
C GLU A 10 7.29 -4.70 3.43
N GLN A 11 7.30 -3.63 2.65
CA GLN A 11 8.27 -3.39 1.60
C GLN A 11 8.85 -1.97 1.72
N GLU A 12 10.16 -1.89 1.95
CA GLU A 12 10.88 -0.62 1.85
C GLU A 12 10.93 -0.17 0.39
N LEU A 13 10.70 1.12 0.17
CA LEU A 13 10.72 1.74 -1.16
C LEU A 13 11.83 2.79 -1.22
N ASP A 14 12.38 3.00 -2.42
CA ASP A 14 13.26 4.14 -2.65
C ASP A 14 12.46 5.44 -2.58
N VAL A 15 12.67 6.19 -1.50
CA VAL A 15 11.98 7.46 -1.24
C VAL A 15 12.21 8.49 -2.36
N SER A 16 13.34 8.41 -3.06
CA SER A 16 13.67 9.31 -4.18
C SER A 16 12.72 9.08 -5.36
N ASN A 17 12.34 7.83 -5.62
CA ASN A 17 11.35 7.48 -6.63
C ASN A 17 9.95 7.87 -6.18
N VAL A 18 9.58 7.58 -4.92
CA VAL A 18 8.25 7.90 -4.36
C VAL A 18 7.94 9.39 -4.44
N ARG A 19 8.95 10.25 -4.21
CA ARG A 19 8.83 11.72 -4.31
C ARG A 19 8.37 12.23 -5.68
N ALA A 20 8.59 11.47 -6.75
CA ALA A 20 8.20 11.83 -8.12
C ALA A 20 6.78 11.37 -8.50
N LEU A 21 6.12 10.59 -7.64
CA LEU A 21 4.85 9.94 -7.95
C LEU A 21 3.64 10.82 -7.59
N GLY A 22 2.55 10.63 -8.33
CA GLY A 22 1.20 11.08 -7.96
C GLY A 22 0.42 9.99 -7.24
N GLU A 23 0.63 8.75 -7.66
CA GLU A 23 -0.02 7.56 -7.10
C GLU A 23 0.98 6.42 -6.99
N ILE A 24 0.79 5.58 -5.96
CA ILE A 24 1.42 4.27 -5.88
C ILE A 24 0.34 3.21 -5.85
N THR A 25 0.47 2.19 -6.69
CA THR A 25 -0.47 1.06 -6.76
C THR A 25 0.25 -0.21 -6.37
N SER A 26 -0.25 -0.91 -5.36
CA SER A 26 0.17 -2.30 -5.14
C SER A 26 -0.80 -3.24 -5.83
N VAL A 27 -0.25 -4.24 -6.54
CA VAL A 27 -1.00 -5.30 -7.19
C VAL A 27 -0.65 -6.59 -6.47
N LEU A 28 -1.62 -7.13 -5.74
CA LEU A 28 -1.47 -8.35 -4.97
C LEU A 28 -2.15 -9.51 -5.70
N ASP A 29 -1.40 -10.56 -5.97
CA ASP A 29 -1.93 -11.84 -6.45
C ASP A 29 -1.97 -12.83 -5.28
N ALA A 30 -3.18 -13.12 -4.80
CA ALA A 30 -3.41 -13.91 -3.59
C ALA A 30 -4.69 -14.74 -3.67
N ALA A 31 -4.80 -15.75 -2.81
CA ALA A 31 -6.03 -16.49 -2.56
C ALA A 31 -6.32 -16.56 -1.06
N ALA A 32 -7.59 -16.53 -0.70
CA ALA A 32 -8.04 -16.69 0.69
C ALA A 32 -9.29 -17.58 0.70
N PRO A 33 -9.22 -18.81 1.26
CA PRO A 33 -10.37 -19.72 1.31
C PRO A 33 -11.58 -19.14 2.07
N GLN A 34 -11.32 -18.19 2.98
CA GLN A 34 -12.34 -17.41 3.67
C GLN A 34 -12.10 -15.91 3.42
N SER A 35 -13.11 -15.09 3.74
CA SER A 35 -13.00 -13.64 3.55
C SER A 35 -11.90 -13.05 4.44
N ALA A 36 -10.95 -12.35 3.84
CA ALA A 36 -9.94 -11.56 4.54
C ALA A 36 -10.02 -10.10 4.11
N SER A 37 -10.02 -9.17 5.06
CA SER A 37 -9.99 -7.73 4.75
C SER A 37 -8.55 -7.31 4.48
N LEU A 38 -8.35 -6.47 3.47
CA LEU A 38 -7.04 -6.00 3.05
C LEU A 38 -7.07 -4.52 2.70
N PHE A 39 -6.02 -3.80 3.08
CA PHE A 39 -5.70 -2.48 2.51
C PHE A 39 -4.19 -2.25 2.49
N ALA A 40 -3.74 -1.31 1.67
CA ALA A 40 -2.36 -0.88 1.61
C ALA A 40 -2.18 0.47 2.32
N LEU A 41 -1.02 0.66 2.94
CA LEU A 41 -0.60 1.89 3.60
C LEU A 41 0.81 2.25 3.13
N LEU A 42 0.99 3.48 2.67
CA LEU A 42 2.30 4.07 2.43
C LEU A 42 2.65 4.93 3.63
N ARG A 43 3.70 4.52 4.36
CA ARG A 43 4.29 5.30 5.44
C ARG A 43 5.50 6.07 4.94
N LEU A 44 5.49 7.38 5.13
CA LEU A 44 6.63 8.25 4.88
C LEU A 44 7.28 8.64 6.21
N GLY A 45 8.54 8.30 6.39
CA GLY A 45 9.33 8.82 7.51
C GLY A 45 9.70 10.27 7.27
N LEU A 46 9.57 11.11 8.29
CA LEU A 46 9.93 12.53 8.27
C LEU A 46 11.19 12.79 9.11
N PRO A 47 11.89 13.92 8.88
CA PRO A 47 12.94 14.38 9.77
C PRO A 47 12.45 14.47 11.22
N ALA A 48 13.35 14.23 12.18
CA ALA A 48 13.05 14.16 13.62
C ALA A 48 12.15 12.97 14.05
N GLY A 49 11.99 11.95 13.20
CA GLY A 49 11.35 10.68 13.58
C GLY A 49 9.83 10.68 13.49
N GLY A 50 9.22 11.74 12.97
CA GLY A 50 7.79 11.76 12.64
C GLY A 50 7.47 10.83 11.45
N HIS A 51 6.20 10.51 11.25
CA HIS A 51 5.73 9.85 10.03
C HIS A 51 4.39 10.42 9.59
N VAL A 52 4.10 10.26 8.30
CA VAL A 52 2.76 10.46 7.75
C VAL A 52 2.39 9.24 6.93
N ASP A 53 1.12 8.88 6.97
CA ASP A 53 0.60 7.71 6.28
C ASP A 53 -0.43 8.16 5.24
N ALA A 54 -0.43 7.50 4.09
CA ALA A 54 -1.54 7.49 3.13
C ALA A 54 -1.99 6.04 2.93
N SER A 55 -3.26 5.82 2.60
CA SER A 55 -3.80 4.47 2.47
C SER A 55 -4.68 4.31 1.24
N SER A 56 -4.79 3.07 0.78
CA SER A 56 -5.81 2.69 -0.19
C SER A 56 -7.18 2.60 0.48
N GLY A 57 -8.21 2.36 -0.33
CA GLY A 57 -9.45 1.77 0.17
C GLY A 57 -9.22 0.34 0.70
N GLN A 58 -10.12 -0.10 1.58
CA GLN A 58 -10.19 -1.50 2.01
C GLN A 58 -10.95 -2.33 0.98
N ILE A 59 -10.45 -3.54 0.72
CA ILE A 59 -11.09 -4.57 -0.08
C ILE A 59 -11.23 -5.86 0.71
N GLU A 60 -11.97 -6.81 0.16
CA GLU A 60 -12.08 -8.17 0.69
C GLU A 60 -11.52 -9.18 -0.31
N LEU A 61 -10.55 -9.97 0.10
CA LEU A 61 -10.08 -11.15 -0.62
C LEU A 61 -11.02 -12.32 -0.31
N ARG A 62 -11.55 -12.99 -1.33
CA ARG A 62 -12.49 -14.10 -1.16
C ARG A 62 -12.31 -15.18 -2.23
N GLY A 63 -12.26 -16.43 -1.79
CA GLY A 63 -12.42 -17.60 -2.64
C GLY A 63 -11.16 -17.93 -3.44
N GLU A 64 -11.30 -17.96 -4.76
CA GLU A 64 -10.22 -18.35 -5.68
C GLU A 64 -9.16 -17.26 -5.83
N ARG A 65 -7.99 -17.64 -6.36
CA ARG A 65 -6.88 -16.73 -6.63
C ARG A 65 -7.31 -15.53 -7.47
N CYS A 66 -7.05 -14.31 -6.99
CA CYS A 66 -7.34 -13.08 -7.69
C CYS A 66 -6.16 -12.09 -7.63
N CYS A 67 -6.16 -11.16 -8.59
CA CYS A 67 -5.21 -10.05 -8.63
C CYS A 67 -5.95 -8.76 -8.26
N GLU A 68 -5.64 -8.23 -7.08
CA GLU A 68 -6.26 -7.02 -6.56
C GLU A 68 -5.31 -5.82 -6.64
N SER A 69 -5.86 -4.67 -7.01
CA SER A 69 -5.13 -3.41 -7.08
C SER A 69 -5.53 -2.49 -5.93
N LEU A 70 -4.54 -1.99 -5.20
CA LEU A 70 -4.69 -1.12 -4.05
C LEU A 70 -3.96 0.20 -4.34
N PRO A 71 -4.61 1.15 -5.04
CA PRO A 71 -4.05 2.46 -5.32
C PRO A 71 -4.05 3.33 -4.06
N ILE A 72 -2.98 4.10 -3.88
CA ILE A 72 -2.81 5.10 -2.83
C ILE A 72 -2.52 6.43 -3.51
N ASP A 73 -3.46 7.36 -3.39
CA ASP A 73 -3.29 8.73 -3.87
C ASP A 73 -2.34 9.49 -2.92
N LEU A 74 -1.27 10.05 -3.47
CA LEU A 74 -0.29 10.81 -2.72
C LEU A 74 -0.63 12.30 -2.63
N HIS A 75 -1.76 12.72 -3.22
CA HIS A 75 -2.30 14.07 -3.11
C HIS A 75 -2.97 14.33 -1.76
N ASP A 76 -3.45 13.29 -1.08
CA ASP A 76 -4.06 13.39 0.26
C ASP A 76 -3.02 13.58 1.38
N LEU A 77 -1.74 13.44 1.07
CA LEU A 77 -0.66 13.66 2.03
C LEU A 77 -0.53 15.15 2.39
N PRO A 78 -0.14 15.46 3.65
CA PRO A 78 0.12 16.83 4.07
C PRO A 78 1.08 17.56 3.12
N GLN A 79 0.81 18.83 2.86
CA GLN A 79 1.58 19.62 1.91
C GLN A 79 3.09 19.58 2.24
N GLY A 80 3.90 19.19 1.25
CA GLY A 80 5.35 19.10 1.37
C GLY A 80 5.87 17.87 2.11
N ALA A 81 5.01 16.94 2.57
CA ALA A 81 5.45 15.71 3.23
C ALA A 81 6.30 14.84 2.30
N LEU A 82 5.87 14.62 1.05
CA LEU A 82 6.65 13.88 0.05
C LEU A 82 8.05 14.46 -0.11
N GLY A 83 8.15 15.78 -0.35
CA GLY A 83 9.44 16.45 -0.55
C GLY A 83 10.38 16.38 0.66
N LYS A 84 9.84 16.22 1.86
CA LYS A 84 10.60 16.10 3.11
C LYS A 84 10.86 14.66 3.54
N ALA A 85 10.17 13.68 2.96
CA ALA A 85 10.22 12.28 3.39
C ALA A 85 11.64 11.72 3.33
N THR A 86 12.15 11.14 4.40
CA THR A 86 13.50 10.53 4.48
C THR A 86 13.49 9.03 4.23
N SER A 87 12.33 8.38 4.36
CA SER A 87 12.11 6.97 4.04
C SER A 87 10.68 6.77 3.56
N ALA A 88 10.44 5.66 2.86
CA ALA A 88 9.12 5.26 2.40
C ALA A 88 8.97 3.76 2.56
N LYS A 89 7.86 3.32 3.17
CA LYS A 89 7.52 1.91 3.36
C LYS A 89 6.09 1.68 2.93
N LEU A 90 5.89 0.69 2.06
CA LEU A 90 4.57 0.16 1.75
C LEU A 90 4.25 -0.99 2.71
N ILE A 91 3.06 -0.98 3.27
CA ILE A 91 2.57 -1.97 4.23
C ILE A 91 1.22 -2.47 3.73
N LEU A 92 1.11 -3.75 3.39
CA LEU A 92 -0.18 -4.40 3.14
C LEU A 92 -0.66 -5.02 4.44
N LEU A 93 -1.82 -4.62 4.92
CA LEU A 93 -2.41 -5.06 6.19
C LEU A 93 -3.60 -5.97 5.93
N PHE A 94 -3.57 -7.15 6.55
CA PHE A 94 -4.58 -8.19 6.41
C PHE A 94 -5.25 -8.43 7.75
N GLU A 95 -6.57 -8.27 7.81
CA GLU A 95 -7.36 -8.79 8.91
C GLU A 95 -7.71 -10.24 8.59
N ALA A 96 -6.99 -11.17 9.21
CA ALA A 96 -7.20 -12.60 9.06
C ALA A 96 -7.85 -13.16 10.32
N ARG A 97 -9.11 -13.60 10.21
CA ARG A 97 -9.80 -14.34 11.28
C ARG A 97 -9.82 -15.80 10.91
N ASP A 98 -8.92 -16.58 11.49
CA ASP A 98 -8.82 -18.04 11.27
C ASP A 98 -8.77 -18.43 9.77
N VAL A 99 -8.07 -17.63 8.95
CA VAL A 99 -7.97 -17.80 7.50
C VAL A 99 -6.51 -17.94 7.06
N ASP A 100 -6.25 -18.95 6.23
CA ASP A 100 -4.99 -19.09 5.50
C ASP A 100 -5.00 -18.16 4.27
N ILE A 101 -3.92 -17.44 4.03
CA ILE A 101 -3.77 -16.57 2.86
C ILE A 101 -2.57 -17.06 2.06
N ASP A 102 -2.83 -17.45 0.82
CA ASP A 102 -1.80 -17.86 -0.12
C ASP A 102 -1.36 -16.65 -0.95
N PHE A 103 -0.05 -16.39 -0.99
CA PHE A 103 0.54 -15.30 -1.76
C PHE A 103 1.26 -15.85 -2.99
N TYR A 104 0.87 -15.38 -4.18
CA TYR A 104 1.47 -15.78 -5.45
C TYR A 104 2.36 -14.69 -6.04
N GLY A 105 2.09 -13.42 -5.72
CA GLY A 105 2.90 -12.30 -6.19
C GLY A 105 2.50 -10.97 -5.58
N LEU A 106 3.48 -10.07 -5.48
CA LEU A 106 3.26 -8.66 -5.14
C LEU A 106 4.06 -7.82 -6.12
N GLU A 107 3.37 -6.93 -6.83
CA GLU A 107 3.98 -5.92 -7.68
C GLU A 107 3.66 -4.53 -7.15
N VAL A 108 4.62 -3.62 -7.20
CA VAL A 108 4.43 -2.20 -6.83
C VAL A 108 4.70 -1.35 -8.06
N ARG A 109 3.71 -0.56 -8.45
CA ARG A 109 3.76 0.36 -9.58
C ARG A 109 3.65 1.80 -9.09
N GLY A 110 4.41 2.69 -9.71
CA GLY A 110 4.32 4.13 -9.46
C GLY A 110 3.82 4.84 -10.70
N ILE A 111 2.86 5.75 -10.54
CA ILE A 111 2.41 6.64 -11.60
C ILE A 111 3.06 8.00 -11.39
N VAL A 112 3.90 8.42 -12.34
CA VAL A 112 4.62 9.69 -12.30
C VAL A 112 3.64 10.84 -12.56
N ARG A 113 3.84 11.96 -11.87
CA ARG A 113 3.10 13.20 -12.17
C ARG A 113 3.50 13.71 -13.56
N SER A 114 2.57 13.69 -14.52
CA SER A 114 2.75 14.50 -15.73
C SER A 114 2.44 15.96 -15.40
N ASN A 115 3.49 16.75 -15.17
CA ASN A 115 3.38 18.21 -15.21
C ASN A 115 3.59 18.77 -16.63
N GLN A 116 3.49 17.93 -17.66
CA GLN A 116 3.48 18.39 -19.05
C GLN A 116 2.06 18.26 -19.60
N ALA A 117 1.39 19.41 -19.71
CA ALA A 117 0.43 19.59 -20.78
C ALA A 117 1.16 19.21 -22.07
N ILE A 118 0.72 18.13 -22.72
CA ILE A 118 1.14 17.82 -24.08
C ILE A 118 0.69 19.03 -24.90
N THR A 119 1.64 19.90 -25.25
CA THR A 119 1.42 21.09 -26.07
C THR A 119 2.02 20.86 -27.44
#